data_AF-A0AA35NYU5-F1
#
_entry.id   AF-A0AA35NYU5-F1
#
_cell.length_a   1.000
_cell.length_b   1.000
_cell.length_c   1.000
_cell.angle_alpha   90.00
_cell.angle_beta   90.00
_cell.angle_gamma   90.00
#
_symmetry.space_group_name_H-M   'P 1'
#
loop_
_entity.id
_entity.type
_entity.pdbx_description
1 polymer ?
#
loop_
_entity_poly.entity_id
_entity_poly.type
_entity_poly.pdbx_seq_one_letter_code
_entity_poly.pdbx_strand_id
1 'polypeptide(L)'
;MRIAFSAMGARALLRGPHRRLLRRLLLGGGWGRRSAAGPGALSPFDRQLKRKQKEWAAARPEMQRCEYLREEVGSRIADRVFDITRTFPLALDLGCGRSYIAQHLNKDVIEQLFQADIAENALKNAIESEIPRVSVIADEEFLPFKENTFDLVVSGLSLHWVNDLPKTLHEIHRILKPDGVFIGAMFGGDTLYELRCSLQLAELEREGGFSPHVSPFTAVSDLGHLLGGAGFNTLTVVWEKAIALGAENLCYTGQPCWRQQLCTEKCMEMMMGPFLQHFKYIT
;
A
#
# COMPACT_ATOMS: atom_id res chain seq x y z
N MET A 1 -12.78 -1.46 -35.46
CA MET A 1 -11.83 -1.09 -34.39
C MET A 1 -12.33 -1.72 -33.08
N ARG A 2 -11.99 -2.99 -32.84
CA ARG A 2 -12.50 -3.77 -31.70
C ARG A 2 -11.52 -3.65 -30.53
N ILE A 3 -11.95 -3.00 -29.45
CA ILE A 3 -11.27 -3.01 -28.16
C ILE A 3 -11.68 -4.31 -27.46
N ALA A 4 -10.77 -5.28 -27.39
CA ALA A 4 -10.95 -6.48 -26.58
C ALA A 4 -10.09 -6.34 -25.31
N PHE A 5 -10.74 -5.95 -24.20
CA PHE A 5 -10.20 -6.08 -22.85
C PHE A 5 -10.18 -7.56 -22.46
N SER A 6 -9.00 -8.12 -22.20
CA SER A 6 -8.84 -9.48 -21.67
C SER A 6 -7.80 -9.49 -20.55
N ALA A 7 -8.19 -10.08 -19.42
CA ALA A 7 -7.38 -10.57 -18.28
C ALA A 7 -6.06 -9.85 -17.97
N MET A 8 -6.11 -8.84 -17.09
CA MET A 8 -4.90 -8.24 -16.52
C MET A 8 -4.19 -9.21 -15.56
N GLY A 9 -3.24 -9.97 -16.10
CA GLY A 9 -2.12 -10.56 -15.34
C GLY A 9 -1.01 -9.52 -15.14
N ALA A 10 -0.06 -9.79 -14.23
CA ALA A 10 1.07 -8.88 -14.01
C ALA A 10 1.75 -8.51 -15.32
N ARG A 11 1.79 -7.21 -15.60
CA ARG A 11 2.50 -6.65 -16.75
C ARG A 11 3.78 -6.03 -16.22
N ALA A 12 4.91 -6.67 -16.46
CA ALA A 12 6.19 -6.12 -16.03
C ALA A 12 6.60 -4.95 -16.93
N LEU A 13 6.83 -3.78 -16.34
CA LEU A 13 7.46 -2.63 -17.02
C LEU A 13 8.96 -2.90 -17.12
N LEU A 14 9.38 -3.53 -18.21
CA LEU A 14 10.78 -3.93 -18.39
C LEU A 14 11.55 -2.91 -19.23
N ARG A 15 12.52 -2.23 -18.62
CA ARG A 15 13.70 -1.69 -19.33
C ARG A 15 14.96 -2.44 -18.81
N GLY A 16 15.82 -2.92 -19.71
CA GLY A 16 17.17 -3.39 -19.35
C GLY A 16 17.38 -4.89 -19.00
N PRO A 17 18.57 -5.24 -18.47
CA PRO A 17 19.10 -6.61 -18.33
C PRO A 17 18.38 -7.52 -17.31
N HIS A 18 17.46 -6.98 -16.51
CA HIS A 18 16.78 -7.70 -15.42
C HIS A 18 15.66 -8.66 -15.86
N ARG A 19 15.40 -8.78 -17.18
CA ARG A 19 14.36 -9.68 -17.74
C ARG A 19 14.53 -11.15 -17.35
N ARG A 20 15.78 -11.64 -17.27
CA ARG A 20 16.05 -13.06 -16.96
C ARG A 20 15.78 -13.37 -15.48
N LEU A 21 16.18 -12.45 -14.60
CA LEU A 21 15.94 -12.59 -13.17
C LEU A 21 14.44 -12.57 -12.85
N LEU A 22 13.69 -11.62 -13.40
CA LEU A 22 12.24 -11.55 -13.18
C LEU A 22 11.52 -12.83 -13.64
N ARG A 23 11.86 -13.37 -14.82
CA ARG A 23 11.28 -14.65 -15.30
C ARG A 23 11.57 -15.83 -14.39
N ARG A 24 12.69 -15.81 -13.65
CA ARG A 24 13.05 -16.87 -12.70
C ARG A 24 12.22 -16.81 -11.42
N LEU A 25 11.85 -15.61 -10.98
CA LEU A 25 11.16 -15.35 -9.72
C LEU A 25 9.63 -15.35 -9.86
N LEU A 26 9.12 -15.04 -11.05
CA LEU A 26 7.68 -15.11 -11.30
C LEU A 26 7.20 -16.56 -11.47
N LEU A 27 5.96 -16.83 -11.03
CA LEU A 27 5.28 -18.09 -11.31
C LEU A 27 5.08 -18.24 -12.83
N GLY A 28 5.53 -19.38 -13.39
CA GLY A 28 5.51 -19.63 -14.83
C GLY A 28 4.14 -20.06 -15.33
N GLY A 29 3.36 -19.13 -15.89
CA GLY A 29 2.19 -19.41 -16.73
C GLY A 29 0.89 -19.77 -16.00
N GLY A 30 -0.23 -19.20 -16.49
CA GLY A 30 -1.60 -19.59 -16.12
C GLY A 30 -2.05 -19.14 -14.75
N TRP A 31 -2.32 -17.84 -14.57
CA TRP A 31 -2.86 -17.33 -13.32
C TRP A 31 -4.28 -17.84 -13.15
N GLY A 32 -4.52 -18.54 -12.04
CA GLY A 32 -5.84 -19.02 -11.65
C GLY A 32 -6.84 -17.88 -11.77
N ARG A 33 -8.04 -18.20 -12.29
CA ARG A 33 -9.18 -17.28 -12.33
C ARG A 33 -9.25 -16.53 -11.00
N ARG A 34 -9.51 -15.22 -11.07
CA ARG A 34 -9.98 -14.44 -9.92
C ARG A 34 -10.93 -15.35 -9.15
N SER A 35 -10.57 -15.76 -7.94
CA SER A 35 -11.59 -16.28 -7.06
C SER A 35 -12.43 -15.05 -6.77
N ALA A 36 -13.50 -14.89 -7.55
CA ALA A 36 -14.56 -13.98 -7.17
C ALA A 36 -14.88 -14.36 -5.73
N ALA A 37 -14.77 -13.40 -4.82
CA ALA A 37 -15.19 -13.56 -3.46
C ALA A 37 -16.47 -14.42 -3.47
N GLY A 38 -16.45 -15.55 -2.76
CA GLY A 38 -17.55 -16.51 -2.82
C GLY A 38 -18.89 -15.78 -2.69
N PRO A 39 -19.95 -16.18 -3.39
CA PRO A 39 -21.21 -15.43 -3.38
C PRO A 39 -21.68 -15.24 -1.93
N GLY A 40 -21.51 -14.03 -1.39
CA GLY A 40 -21.74 -13.70 0.02
C GLY A 40 -20.60 -12.96 0.74
N ALA A 41 -19.37 -12.97 0.24
CA ALA A 41 -18.27 -12.20 0.82
C ALA A 41 -18.35 -10.74 0.35
N LEU A 42 -18.76 -9.84 1.24
CA LEU A 42 -18.70 -8.40 1.01
C LEU A 42 -17.24 -7.99 0.78
N SER A 43 -16.94 -7.48 -0.42
CA SER A 43 -15.65 -6.86 -0.74
C SER A 43 -15.79 -5.36 -0.50
N PRO A 44 -15.34 -4.83 0.66
CA PRO A 44 -15.49 -3.41 0.97
C PRO A 44 -14.72 -2.50 0.00
N PHE A 45 -13.69 -3.02 -0.67
CA PHE A 45 -12.84 -2.24 -1.58
C PHE A 45 -12.92 -2.72 -3.03
N ASP A 46 -13.46 -1.86 -3.91
CA ASP A 46 -13.33 -2.04 -5.36
C ASP A 46 -11.87 -1.80 -5.78
N ARG A 47 -11.16 -2.89 -6.04
CA ARG A 47 -9.74 -2.87 -6.44
C ARG A 47 -9.51 -2.18 -7.79
N GLN A 48 -10.47 -2.24 -8.72
CA GLN A 48 -10.34 -1.54 -10.00
C GLN A 48 -10.50 -0.04 -9.84
N LEU A 49 -11.45 0.39 -9.00
CA LEU A 49 -11.59 1.79 -8.64
C LEU A 49 -10.35 2.29 -7.90
N LYS A 50 -9.84 1.53 -6.92
CA LYS A 50 -8.64 1.89 -6.18
C LYS A 50 -7.41 2.03 -7.08
N ARG A 51 -7.25 1.13 -8.05
CA ARG A 51 -6.23 1.27 -9.09
C ARG A 51 -6.36 2.60 -9.84
N LYS A 52 -7.56 2.95 -10.32
CA LYS A 52 -7.80 4.21 -11.04
C LYS A 52 -7.45 5.42 -10.17
N GLN A 53 -7.81 5.39 -8.88
CA GLN A 53 -7.47 6.44 -7.92
C GLN A 53 -5.95 6.61 -7.78
N LYS A 54 -5.21 5.52 -7.55
CA LYS A 54 -3.75 5.54 -7.47
C LYS A 54 -3.10 6.05 -8.78
N GLU A 55 -3.57 5.58 -9.94
CA GLU A 55 -3.10 6.03 -11.25
C GLU A 55 -3.33 7.52 -11.48
N TRP A 56 -4.48 8.03 -11.04
CA TRP A 56 -4.83 9.45 -11.14
C TRP A 56 -4.05 10.31 -10.18
N ALA A 57 -3.85 9.87 -8.93
CA ALA A 57 -3.03 10.56 -7.93
C ALA A 57 -1.58 10.68 -8.43
N ALA A 58 -0.98 9.57 -8.87
CA ALA A 58 0.40 9.53 -9.35
C ALA A 58 0.65 10.37 -10.61
N ALA A 59 -0.39 10.71 -11.38
CA ALA A 59 -0.28 11.55 -12.58
C ALA A 59 -0.33 13.07 -12.30
N ARG A 60 -0.63 13.50 -11.07
CA ARG A 60 -0.80 14.92 -10.76
C ARG A 60 0.55 15.61 -10.43
N PRO A 61 0.80 16.81 -10.99
CA PRO A 61 2.05 17.56 -10.69
C PRO A 61 2.20 17.96 -9.22
N GLU A 62 1.10 18.29 -8.56
CA GLU A 62 1.08 18.80 -7.18
C GLU A 62 1.12 17.69 -6.11
N MET A 63 1.27 16.43 -6.52
CA MET A 63 1.18 15.28 -5.61
C MET A 63 2.17 15.38 -4.45
N GLN A 64 3.38 15.89 -4.71
CA GLN A 64 4.46 16.07 -3.73
C GLN A 64 4.02 16.82 -2.47
N ARG A 65 3.04 17.74 -2.57
CA ARG A 65 2.53 18.50 -1.41
C ARG A 65 1.73 17.66 -0.41
N CYS A 66 1.26 16.48 -0.83
CA CYS A 66 0.43 15.59 -0.01
C CYS A 66 1.18 14.29 0.37
N GLU A 67 2.47 14.18 0.04
CA GLU A 67 3.24 12.94 0.20
C GLU A 67 4.01 12.86 1.53
N TYR A 68 4.02 13.93 2.33
CA TYR A 68 4.78 14.03 3.58
C TYR A 68 4.52 12.87 4.55
N LEU A 69 3.29 12.36 4.62
CA LEU A 69 2.95 11.23 5.50
C LEU A 69 3.59 9.93 4.99
N ARG A 70 3.65 9.73 3.67
CA ARG A 70 4.27 8.56 3.06
C ARG A 70 5.78 8.62 3.15
N GLU A 71 6.35 9.82 3.04
CA GLU A 71 7.78 10.08 3.25
C GLU A 71 8.19 9.78 4.70
N GLU A 72 7.46 10.33 5.67
CA GLU A 72 7.71 10.07 7.10
C GLU A 72 7.63 8.57 7.44
N VAL A 73 6.57 7.90 6.99
CA VAL A 73 6.43 6.44 7.19
C VAL A 73 7.51 5.67 6.44
N GLY A 74 7.90 6.13 5.25
CA GLY A 74 8.99 5.55 4.47
C GLY A 74 10.32 5.57 5.22
N SER A 75 10.66 6.72 5.81
CA SER A 75 11.87 6.88 6.64
C SER A 75 11.85 5.95 7.84
N ARG A 76 10.73 5.86 8.57
CA ARG A 76 10.64 5.01 9.76
C ARG A 76 10.72 3.53 9.45
N ILE A 77 10.11 3.08 8.35
CA ILE A 77 10.28 1.69 7.89
C ILE A 77 11.76 1.44 7.59
N ALA A 78 12.45 2.37 6.93
CA ALA A 78 13.88 2.22 6.64
C ALA A 78 14.72 2.15 7.93
N ASP A 79 14.42 2.96 8.95
CA ASP A 79 15.07 2.87 10.26
C ASP A 79 14.93 1.46 10.87
N ARG A 80 13.73 0.87 10.82
CA ARG A 80 13.50 -0.51 11.30
C ARG A 80 14.24 -1.56 10.45
N VAL A 81 14.45 -1.30 9.17
CA VAL A 81 15.31 -2.16 8.33
C VAL A 81 16.77 -2.07 8.79
N PHE A 82 17.25 -0.86 9.13
CA PHE A 82 18.62 -0.63 9.58
C PHE A 82 18.92 -1.16 11.00
N ASP A 83 17.90 -1.30 11.84
CA ASP A 83 18.03 -1.95 13.16
C ASP A 83 18.40 -3.43 13.06
N ILE A 84 18.17 -4.06 11.90
CA ILE A 84 18.48 -5.46 11.67
C ILE A 84 19.94 -5.57 11.19
N THR A 85 20.78 -6.22 12.00
CA THR A 85 22.22 -6.37 11.73
C THR A 85 22.53 -7.44 10.66
N ARG A 86 21.92 -7.36 9.48
CA ARG A 86 22.18 -8.22 8.33
C ARG A 86 21.89 -7.50 7.02
N THR A 87 22.40 -8.04 5.92
CA THR A 87 22.05 -7.57 4.57
C THR A 87 20.94 -8.42 3.97
N PHE A 88 20.23 -7.85 2.99
CA PHE A 88 19.13 -8.46 2.29
C PHE A 88 19.43 -8.49 0.79
N PRO A 89 19.90 -9.63 0.25
CA PRO A 89 20.21 -9.76 -1.17
C PRO A 89 19.00 -9.47 -2.07
N LEU A 90 17.81 -9.89 -1.66
CA LEU A 90 16.58 -9.65 -2.42
C LEU A 90 15.45 -9.14 -1.53
N ALA A 91 15.02 -7.90 -1.77
CA ALA A 91 13.90 -7.27 -1.07
C ALA A 91 12.71 -7.02 -1.99
N LEU A 92 11.50 -6.96 -1.44
CA LEU A 92 10.26 -6.54 -2.11
C LEU A 92 9.61 -5.37 -1.37
N ASP A 93 9.35 -4.27 -2.08
CA ASP A 93 8.50 -3.17 -1.64
C ASP A 93 7.09 -3.36 -2.23
N LEU A 94 6.14 -3.73 -1.37
CA LEU A 94 4.77 -4.07 -1.73
C LEU A 94 3.81 -2.89 -1.52
N GLY A 95 3.10 -2.51 -2.58
CA GLY A 95 2.29 -1.30 -2.59
C GLY A 95 3.16 -0.04 -2.59
N CYS A 96 4.28 -0.08 -3.30
CA CYS A 96 5.37 0.89 -3.17
C CYS A 96 5.00 2.33 -3.54
N GLY A 97 3.90 2.54 -4.27
CA GLY A 97 3.55 3.84 -4.83
C GLY A 97 4.70 4.39 -5.68
N ARG A 98 5.20 5.58 -5.30
CA ARG A 98 6.35 6.25 -5.93
C ARG A 98 7.68 5.91 -5.27
N SER A 99 7.78 4.79 -4.57
CA SER A 99 9.01 4.30 -3.92
C SER A 99 9.42 5.08 -2.66
N TYR A 100 8.44 5.43 -1.82
CA TYR A 100 8.67 6.26 -0.63
C TYR A 100 9.60 5.61 0.40
N ILE A 101 9.68 4.28 0.45
CA ILE A 101 10.61 3.58 1.36
C ILE A 101 12.01 3.51 0.72
N ALA A 102 12.07 3.18 -0.58
CA ALA A 102 13.33 2.91 -1.27
C ALA A 102 14.30 4.12 -1.32
N GLN A 103 13.79 5.35 -1.22
CA GLN A 103 14.64 6.56 -1.17
C GLN A 103 15.43 6.69 0.14
N HIS A 104 15.01 6.01 1.21
CA HIS A 104 15.68 6.02 2.52
C HIS A 104 16.53 4.77 2.76
N LEU A 105 16.51 3.81 1.82
CA LEU A 105 17.30 2.59 1.88
C LEU A 105 18.60 2.76 1.08
N ASN A 106 19.64 2.01 1.43
CA ASN A 106 20.92 2.02 0.73
C ASN A 106 21.33 0.65 0.18
N LYS A 107 22.28 0.66 -0.75
CA LYS A 107 22.79 -0.54 -1.43
C LYS A 107 23.66 -1.45 -0.54
N ASP A 108 24.15 -0.93 0.58
CA ASP A 108 24.98 -1.69 1.51
C ASP A 108 24.13 -2.69 2.30
N VAL A 109 22.85 -2.36 2.52
CA VAL A 109 21.88 -3.23 3.20
C VAL A 109 21.03 -4.01 2.21
N ILE A 110 20.65 -3.44 1.07
CA ILE A 110 19.79 -4.10 0.07
C ILE A 110 20.50 -4.15 -1.28
N GLU A 111 20.83 -5.35 -1.75
CA GLU A 111 21.53 -5.52 -3.03
C GLU A 111 20.59 -5.29 -4.23
N GLN A 112 19.35 -5.78 -4.13
CA GLN A 112 18.35 -5.63 -5.18
C GLN A 112 16.93 -5.51 -4.63
N LEU A 113 16.21 -4.48 -5.10
CA LEU A 113 14.84 -4.19 -4.69
C LEU A 113 13.83 -4.45 -5.81
N PHE A 114 12.87 -5.32 -5.54
CA PHE A 114 11.67 -5.47 -6.36
C PHE A 114 10.60 -4.52 -5.84
N GLN A 115 9.86 -3.91 -6.74
CA GLN A 115 8.80 -2.97 -6.38
C GLN A 115 7.51 -3.40 -7.05
N ALA A 116 6.45 -3.53 -6.27
CA ALA A 116 5.15 -3.95 -6.74
C ALA A 116 4.08 -2.92 -6.38
N ASP A 117 3.35 -2.42 -7.38
CA ASP A 117 2.14 -1.62 -7.16
C ASP A 117 1.14 -1.90 -8.29
N ILE A 118 -0.15 -1.73 -7.98
CA ILE A 118 -1.24 -1.91 -8.94
C ILE A 118 -1.31 -0.74 -9.96
N ALA A 119 -0.75 0.42 -9.62
CA ALA A 119 -0.70 1.62 -10.45
C ALA A 119 0.62 1.76 -11.21
N GLU A 120 0.52 1.74 -12.54
CA GLU A 120 1.62 1.88 -13.48
C GLU A 120 2.27 3.27 -13.43
N ASN A 121 1.48 4.34 -13.29
CA ASN A 121 2.01 5.71 -13.19
C ASN A 121 2.83 5.91 -11.92
N ALA A 122 2.47 5.25 -10.81
CA ALA A 122 3.22 5.34 -9.56
C ALA A 122 4.65 4.77 -9.74
N LEU A 123 4.77 3.62 -10.41
CA LEU A 123 6.05 3.00 -10.75
C LEU A 123 6.87 3.82 -11.77
N LYS A 124 6.21 4.45 -12.75
CA LYS A 124 6.88 5.32 -13.74
C LYS A 124 7.41 6.61 -13.11
N ASN A 125 6.69 7.15 -12.13
CA ASN A 125 7.02 8.39 -11.42
C ASN A 125 7.72 8.10 -10.08
N ALA A 126 8.34 6.93 -9.96
CA ALA A 126 9.12 6.51 -8.81
C ALA A 126 10.27 7.49 -8.53
N ILE A 127 10.51 7.78 -7.26
CA ILE A 127 11.59 8.65 -6.79
C ILE A 127 12.95 7.99 -7.07
N GLU A 128 13.97 8.81 -7.31
CA GLU A 128 15.40 8.48 -7.28
C GLU A 128 15.78 7.46 -6.19
N SER A 129 16.54 6.40 -6.46
CA SER A 129 17.21 5.61 -5.39
C SER A 129 18.46 4.98 -5.95
N GLU A 130 19.47 4.82 -5.11
CA GLU A 130 20.76 4.22 -5.44
C GLU A 130 20.67 2.69 -5.62
N ILE A 131 19.62 2.06 -5.07
CA ILE A 131 19.44 0.61 -5.11
C ILE A 131 19.00 0.18 -6.52
N PRO A 132 19.57 -0.90 -7.09
CA PRO A 132 19.06 -1.51 -8.31
C PRO A 132 17.61 -1.99 -8.16
N ARG A 133 16.72 -1.50 -9.03
CA ARG A 133 15.27 -1.72 -8.92
C ARG A 133 14.66 -2.48 -10.08
N VAL A 134 13.67 -3.32 -9.77
CA VAL A 134 12.82 -4.01 -10.76
C VAL A 134 11.35 -3.76 -10.42
N SER A 135 10.65 -3.02 -11.29
CA SER A 135 9.24 -2.69 -11.11
C SER A 135 8.31 -3.74 -11.72
N VAL A 136 7.27 -4.12 -10.99
CA VAL A 136 6.28 -5.12 -11.36
C VAL A 136 4.88 -4.54 -11.12
N ILE A 137 4.02 -4.52 -12.15
CA ILE A 137 2.61 -4.17 -11.93
C ILE A 137 1.91 -5.40 -11.35
N ALA A 138 1.50 -5.34 -10.09
CA ALA A 138 0.84 -6.44 -9.39
C ALA A 138 -0.14 -5.92 -8.32
N ASP A 139 -1.19 -6.68 -8.05
CA ASP A 139 -2.12 -6.43 -6.94
C ASP A 139 -1.56 -7.08 -5.67
N GLU A 140 -1.60 -6.36 -4.54
CA GLU A 140 -1.13 -6.87 -3.25
C GLU A 140 -1.93 -8.10 -2.76
N GLU A 141 -3.16 -8.30 -3.25
CA GLU A 141 -3.95 -9.52 -2.97
C GLU A 141 -3.51 -10.76 -3.77
N PHE A 142 -2.69 -10.58 -4.82
CA PHE A 142 -2.30 -11.64 -5.75
C PHE A 142 -0.84 -11.51 -6.18
N LEU A 143 0.07 -11.95 -5.30
CA LEU A 143 1.51 -11.80 -5.49
C LEU A 143 2.05 -12.83 -6.51
N PRO A 144 2.71 -12.38 -7.59
CA PRO A 144 3.11 -13.28 -8.67
C PRO A 144 4.46 -13.96 -8.48
N PHE A 145 4.91 -14.09 -7.23
CA PHE A 145 6.25 -14.56 -6.90
C PHE A 145 6.22 -16.01 -6.41
N LYS A 146 7.30 -16.74 -6.68
CA LYS A 146 7.52 -18.07 -6.12
C LYS A 146 7.66 -17.99 -4.60
N GLU A 147 7.41 -19.11 -3.94
CA GLU A 147 7.69 -19.23 -2.51
C GLU A 147 9.20 -19.07 -2.24
N ASN A 148 9.57 -18.75 -0.99
CA ASN A 148 10.96 -18.68 -0.55
C ASN A 148 11.88 -17.85 -1.46
N THR A 149 11.38 -16.71 -1.92
CA THR A 149 12.06 -15.85 -2.89
C THR A 149 12.78 -14.68 -2.24
N PHE A 150 12.12 -13.94 -1.35
CA PHE A 150 12.62 -12.69 -0.79
C PHE A 150 13.20 -12.88 0.62
N ASP A 151 14.25 -12.12 0.93
CA ASP A 151 14.87 -12.05 2.26
C ASP A 151 14.19 -10.98 3.14
N LEU A 152 13.58 -9.97 2.50
CA LEU A 152 12.85 -8.86 3.11
C LEU A 152 11.61 -8.51 2.28
N VAL A 153 10.47 -8.32 2.93
CA VAL A 153 9.30 -7.67 2.35
C VAL A 153 8.98 -6.43 3.19
N VAL A 154 8.87 -5.27 2.55
CA VAL A 154 8.41 -4.03 3.17
C VAL A 154 7.09 -3.58 2.55
N SER A 155 6.21 -2.95 3.32
CA SER A 155 5.00 -2.32 2.80
C SER A 155 4.63 -1.07 3.58
N GLY A 156 4.50 0.08 2.91
CA GLY A 156 4.20 1.35 3.54
C GLY A 156 2.82 1.87 3.15
N LEU A 157 1.89 1.90 4.09
CA LEU A 157 0.54 2.45 3.94
C LEU A 157 -0.24 1.90 2.73
N SER A 158 -0.15 0.58 2.47
CA SER A 158 -0.95 -0.06 1.40
C SER A 158 -1.91 -1.16 1.89
N LEU A 159 -1.52 -1.95 2.90
CA LEU A 159 -2.26 -3.15 3.31
C LEU A 159 -3.65 -2.87 3.93
N HIS A 160 -3.94 -1.64 4.36
CA HIS A 160 -5.28 -1.28 4.87
C HIS A 160 -6.37 -1.19 3.77
N TRP A 161 -6.00 -1.38 2.49
CA TRP A 161 -6.93 -1.39 1.35
C TRP A 161 -7.09 -2.77 0.69
N VAL A 162 -6.58 -3.84 1.30
CA VAL A 162 -6.86 -5.21 0.84
C VAL A 162 -8.15 -5.74 1.46
N ASN A 163 -8.92 -6.51 0.71
CA ASN A 163 -10.17 -7.11 1.16
C ASN A 163 -9.94 -8.33 2.05
N ASP A 164 -8.86 -9.08 1.82
CA ASP A 164 -8.51 -10.30 2.56
C ASP A 164 -7.09 -10.18 3.13
N LEU A 165 -6.97 -9.36 4.18
CA LEU A 165 -5.71 -9.14 4.89
C LEU A 165 -5.08 -10.44 5.42
N PRO A 166 -5.82 -11.38 6.06
CA PRO A 166 -5.23 -12.65 6.49
C PRO A 166 -4.58 -13.44 5.34
N LYS A 167 -5.24 -13.51 4.17
CA LYS A 167 -4.69 -14.19 3.00
C LYS A 167 -3.49 -13.45 2.40
N THR A 168 -3.54 -12.11 2.32
CA THR A 168 -2.39 -11.33 1.86
C THR A 168 -1.18 -11.54 2.76
N LEU A 169 -1.35 -11.57 4.09
CA LEU A 169 -0.27 -11.85 5.03
C LEU A 169 0.30 -13.27 4.85
N HIS A 170 -0.56 -14.27 4.61
CA HIS A 170 -0.10 -15.63 4.24
C HIS A 170 0.71 -15.64 2.95
N GLU A 171 0.29 -14.91 1.92
CA GLU A 171 1.03 -14.83 0.66
C GLU A 171 2.37 -14.12 0.84
N ILE A 172 2.45 -13.08 1.67
CA ILE A 172 3.70 -12.41 2.05
C ILE A 172 4.62 -13.42 2.76
N HIS A 173 4.11 -14.16 3.72
CA HIS A 173 4.87 -15.20 4.41
C HIS A 173 5.36 -16.29 3.44
N ARG A 174 4.51 -16.74 2.50
CA ARG A 174 4.86 -17.75 1.49
C ARG A 174 6.04 -17.33 0.62
N ILE A 175 6.09 -16.07 0.18
CA ILE A 175 7.15 -15.57 -0.71
C ILE A 175 8.44 -15.23 0.02
N LEU A 176 8.41 -15.11 1.34
CA LEU A 176 9.60 -14.96 2.17
C LEU A 176 10.34 -16.28 2.27
N LYS A 177 11.67 -16.22 2.25
CA LYS A 177 12.55 -17.33 2.61
C LYS A 177 12.39 -17.68 4.10
N PRO A 178 12.83 -18.87 4.54
CA PRO A 178 13.05 -19.13 5.96
C PRO A 178 13.92 -18.02 6.56
N ASP A 179 13.57 -17.55 7.75
CA ASP A 179 14.18 -16.40 8.43
C ASP A 179 14.05 -15.06 7.69
N GLY A 180 13.22 -14.97 6.66
CA GLY A 180 12.86 -13.74 5.97
C GLY A 180 12.10 -12.77 6.89
N VAL A 181 12.27 -11.47 6.65
CA VAL A 181 11.66 -10.43 7.48
C VAL A 181 10.53 -9.73 6.74
N PHE A 182 9.43 -9.47 7.44
CA PHE A 182 8.37 -8.59 6.98
C PHE A 182 8.31 -7.34 7.89
N ILE A 183 8.27 -6.16 7.28
CA ILE A 183 8.03 -4.88 7.98
C ILE A 183 6.91 -4.14 7.24
N GLY A 184 5.81 -3.84 7.92
CA GLY A 184 4.65 -3.25 7.29
C GLY A 184 4.07 -2.12 8.11
N ALA A 185 3.80 -0.97 7.49
CA ALA A 185 3.05 0.12 8.11
C ALA A 185 1.63 0.21 7.55
N MET A 186 0.61 0.26 8.42
CA MET A 186 -0.78 0.47 7.99
C MET A 186 -1.59 1.29 9.01
N PHE A 187 -2.65 1.96 8.57
CA PHE A 187 -3.55 2.66 9.49
C PHE A 187 -4.25 1.69 10.43
N GLY A 188 -4.28 2.03 11.72
CA GLY A 188 -5.01 1.30 12.76
C GLY A 188 -6.43 1.83 12.99
N GLY A 189 -7.26 1.02 13.67
CA GLY A 189 -8.69 1.23 13.92
C GLY A 189 -9.14 2.65 14.31
N ASP A 190 -8.35 3.30 15.16
CA ASP A 190 -8.63 4.63 15.71
C ASP A 190 -8.26 5.79 14.77
N THR A 191 -7.67 5.51 13.61
CA THR A 191 -7.26 6.55 12.67
C THR A 191 -8.48 7.25 12.05
N LEU A 192 -8.41 8.58 11.98
CA LEU A 192 -9.46 9.46 11.44
C LEU A 192 -10.80 9.33 12.19
N TYR A 193 -10.78 9.02 13.49
CA TYR A 193 -11.98 8.87 14.30
C TYR A 193 -12.85 10.14 14.32
N GLU A 194 -12.25 11.31 14.56
CA GLU A 194 -12.96 12.59 14.64
C GLU A 194 -13.59 12.96 13.29
N LEU A 195 -12.88 12.68 12.20
CA LEU A 195 -13.39 12.90 10.84
C LEU A 195 -14.56 11.97 10.53
N ARG A 196 -14.43 10.68 10.89
CA ARG A 196 -15.49 9.68 10.73
C ARG A 196 -16.76 10.13 11.47
N CYS A 197 -16.63 10.51 12.74
CA CYS A 197 -17.76 10.97 13.55
C CYS A 197 -18.39 12.25 12.98
N SER A 198 -17.57 13.22 12.58
CA SER A 198 -18.05 14.50 12.04
C SER A 198 -18.87 14.31 10.76
N LEU A 199 -18.41 13.46 9.85
CA LEU A 199 -19.13 13.14 8.61
C LEU A 199 -20.43 12.38 8.90
N GLN A 200 -20.38 11.37 9.79
CA GLN A 200 -21.57 10.61 10.17
C GLN A 200 -22.66 11.49 10.80
N LEU A 201 -22.28 12.39 11.70
CA LEU A 201 -23.23 13.33 12.32
C LEU A 201 -23.82 14.30 11.30
N ALA A 202 -22.98 14.88 10.43
CA ALA A 202 -23.43 15.82 9.41
C ALA A 202 -24.40 15.17 8.41
N GLU A 203 -24.14 13.94 7.97
CA GLU A 203 -25.04 13.23 7.06
C GLU A 203 -26.32 12.79 7.76
N LEU A 204 -26.22 12.31 9.00
CA LEU A 204 -27.40 11.90 9.77
C LEU A 204 -28.37 13.07 9.94
N GLU A 205 -27.86 14.27 10.26
CA GLU A 205 -28.67 15.48 10.41
C GLU A 205 -29.27 15.97 9.08
N ARG A 206 -28.48 15.94 8.00
CA ARG A 206 -28.87 16.58 6.72
C ARG A 206 -29.61 15.66 5.76
N GLU A 207 -29.29 14.37 5.77
CA GLU A 207 -29.76 13.38 4.79
C GLU A 207 -30.58 12.26 5.44
N GLY A 208 -30.64 12.19 6.78
CA GLY A 208 -31.40 11.16 7.50
C GLY A 208 -30.77 9.76 7.46
N GLY A 209 -29.50 9.67 7.06
CA GLY A 209 -28.71 8.44 6.97
C GLY A 209 -27.22 8.76 6.93
N PHE A 210 -26.35 7.76 6.80
CA PHE A 210 -24.92 8.00 6.64
C PHE A 210 -24.28 7.00 5.68
N SER A 211 -23.19 7.41 5.05
CA SER A 211 -22.33 6.59 4.21
C SER A 211 -20.95 6.40 4.84
N PRO A 212 -20.30 5.23 4.68
CA PRO A 212 -18.96 5.00 5.22
C PRO A 212 -17.90 5.71 4.37
N HIS A 213 -17.50 6.91 4.78
CA HIS A 213 -16.44 7.69 4.11
C HIS A 213 -15.02 7.34 4.57
N VAL A 214 -14.89 6.78 5.78
CA VAL A 214 -13.61 6.36 6.35
C VAL A 214 -13.54 4.84 6.30
N SER A 215 -12.40 4.31 5.85
CA SER A 215 -12.19 2.86 5.73
C SER A 215 -12.25 2.17 7.10
N PRO A 216 -12.73 0.92 7.16
CA PRO A 216 -12.63 0.10 8.36
C PRO A 216 -11.16 -0.32 8.55
N PHE A 217 -10.46 0.30 9.50
CA PHE A 217 -9.08 -0.04 9.80
C PHE A 217 -8.97 -1.15 10.86
N THR A 218 -7.95 -1.98 10.76
CA THR A 218 -7.70 -3.09 11.69
C THR A 218 -7.30 -2.57 13.08
N ALA A 219 -7.85 -3.15 14.14
CA ALA A 219 -7.41 -2.83 15.50
C ALA A 219 -6.00 -3.36 15.74
N VAL A 220 -5.20 -2.64 16.53
CA VAL A 220 -3.81 -3.04 16.84
C VAL A 220 -3.76 -4.42 17.52
N SER A 221 -4.74 -4.71 18.37
CA SER A 221 -4.89 -6.00 19.07
C SER A 221 -5.06 -7.19 18.12
N ASP A 222 -5.66 -6.96 16.95
CA ASP A 222 -5.98 -8.03 16.01
C ASP A 222 -4.79 -8.36 15.11
N LEU A 223 -3.90 -7.38 14.87
CA LEU A 223 -2.75 -7.56 13.98
C LEU A 223 -1.80 -8.66 14.48
N GLY A 224 -1.59 -8.76 15.79
CA GLY A 224 -0.78 -9.84 16.38
C GLY A 224 -1.36 -11.23 16.05
N HIS A 225 -2.67 -11.40 16.18
CA HIS A 225 -3.35 -12.66 15.82
C HIS A 225 -3.29 -12.94 14.32
N LEU A 226 -3.44 -11.92 13.48
CA LEU A 226 -3.37 -12.05 12.02
C LEU A 226 -1.98 -12.46 11.54
N LEU A 227 -0.94 -11.84 12.10
CA LEU A 227 0.45 -12.18 11.79
C LEU A 227 0.81 -13.58 12.30
N GLY A 228 0.43 -13.92 13.53
CA GLY A 228 0.64 -15.26 14.08
C GLY A 228 -0.11 -16.33 13.27
N GLY A 229 -1.35 -16.04 12.86
CA GLY A 229 -2.15 -16.90 11.99
C GLY A 229 -1.55 -17.11 10.60
N ALA A 230 -0.77 -16.15 10.09
CA ALA A 230 -0.05 -16.25 8.82
C ALA A 230 1.29 -17.00 8.91
N GLY A 231 1.75 -17.35 10.11
CA GLY A 231 2.99 -18.11 10.35
C GLY A 231 4.19 -17.28 10.82
N PHE A 232 4.01 -15.99 11.12
CA PHE A 232 5.08 -15.15 11.67
C PHE A 232 5.29 -15.41 13.17
N ASN A 233 6.54 -15.66 13.59
CA ASN A 233 6.85 -16.13 14.94
C ASN A 233 7.47 -15.07 15.87
N THR A 234 8.20 -14.09 15.34
CA THR A 234 8.84 -13.00 16.11
C THR A 234 8.11 -11.69 15.84
N LEU A 235 6.98 -11.50 16.52
CA LEU A 235 6.09 -10.36 16.29
C LEU A 235 6.48 -9.18 17.16
N THR A 236 6.78 -8.06 16.52
CA THR A 236 6.85 -6.74 17.16
C THR A 236 5.80 -5.88 16.50
N VAL A 237 4.78 -5.48 17.26
CA VAL A 237 3.72 -4.59 16.78
C VAL A 237 3.79 -3.31 17.60
N VAL A 238 4.11 -2.20 16.95
CA VAL A 238 4.18 -0.88 17.59
C VAL A 238 3.10 0.01 16.98
N TRP A 239 2.43 0.79 17.80
CA TRP A 239 1.56 1.87 17.30
C TRP A 239 2.28 3.19 17.48
N GLU A 240 2.26 4.01 16.45
CA GLU A 240 2.89 5.31 16.46
C GLU A 240 1.87 6.38 16.08
N LYS A 241 1.96 7.52 16.77
CA LYS A 241 1.13 8.68 16.48
C LYS A 241 1.90 9.60 15.53
N ALA A 242 1.47 9.67 14.27
CA ALA A 242 1.86 10.74 13.38
C ALA A 242 0.87 11.91 13.55
N ILE A 243 1.42 13.11 13.73
CA ILE A 243 0.67 14.35 13.63
C ILE A 243 1.06 14.97 12.29
N ALA A 244 0.13 14.93 11.35
CA ALA A 244 0.25 15.64 10.10
C ALA A 244 -0.15 17.11 10.33
N LEU A 245 0.82 18.02 10.35
CA LEU A 245 0.53 19.45 10.31
C LEU A 245 0.46 19.88 8.85
N GLY A 246 -0.75 19.89 8.27
CA GLY A 246 -0.97 20.35 6.91
C GLY A 246 -0.74 21.85 6.76
N ALA A 247 -0.04 22.25 5.70
CA ALA A 247 0.17 23.64 5.31
C ALA A 247 -1.17 24.34 4.96
N GLU A 248 -1.27 25.62 5.31
CA GLU A 248 -2.41 26.49 4.99
C GLU A 248 -2.64 26.53 3.47
N ASN A 249 -3.88 26.26 3.03
CA ASN A 249 -4.40 26.36 1.64
C ASN A 249 -4.34 25.12 0.72
N LEU A 250 -4.91 23.98 1.12
CA LEU A 250 -5.07 22.79 0.25
C LEU A 250 -6.40 22.73 -0.54
N CYS A 251 -7.23 23.78 -0.52
CA CYS A 251 -8.60 23.69 -1.05
C CYS A 251 -8.99 24.85 -1.99
N TYR A 252 -8.73 24.71 -3.29
CA TYR A 252 -9.57 25.34 -4.34
C TYR A 252 -9.49 24.51 -5.63
N THR A 253 -10.17 23.36 -5.66
CA THR A 253 -10.69 22.84 -6.94
C THR A 253 -12.20 23.01 -6.88
N GLY A 254 -12.74 24.00 -7.60
CA GLY A 254 -14.16 24.35 -7.65
C GLY A 254 -15.06 23.30 -8.32
N GLN A 255 -14.92 22.03 -7.94
CA GLN A 255 -15.70 20.89 -8.42
C GLN A 255 -16.17 20.09 -7.19
N PRO A 256 -17.44 19.66 -7.14
CA PRO A 256 -17.98 18.88 -6.01
C PRO A 256 -17.44 17.44 -6.05
N CYS A 257 -16.21 17.27 -5.56
CA CYS A 257 -15.46 16.00 -5.59
C CYS A 257 -15.90 14.99 -4.52
N TRP A 258 -16.68 15.42 -3.51
CA TRP A 258 -17.22 14.59 -2.43
C TRP A 258 -18.34 13.63 -2.86
N ARG A 259 -18.98 13.84 -4.02
CA ARG A 259 -20.09 12.99 -4.49
C ARG A 259 -19.67 11.70 -5.19
N GLN A 260 -18.38 11.52 -5.46
CA GLN A 260 -17.88 10.33 -6.13
C GLN A 260 -16.83 9.69 -5.23
N GLN A 261 -17.01 8.41 -4.90
CA GLN A 261 -15.99 7.55 -4.28
C GLN A 261 -14.63 7.58 -5.01
N LEU A 262 -14.52 8.22 -6.17
CA LEU A 262 -13.31 8.53 -6.93
C LEU A 262 -12.26 9.38 -6.19
N CYS A 263 -12.59 9.97 -5.04
CA CYS A 263 -11.73 10.92 -4.36
C CYS A 263 -11.12 10.45 -3.03
N THR A 264 -11.16 9.16 -2.65
CA THR A 264 -10.74 8.74 -1.29
C THR A 264 -9.25 8.96 -0.98
N GLU A 265 -8.34 8.76 -1.92
CA GLU A 265 -6.90 8.95 -1.67
C GLU A 265 -6.56 10.44 -1.59
N LYS A 266 -7.07 11.25 -2.52
CA LYS A 266 -6.90 12.71 -2.48
C LYS A 266 -7.76 13.39 -1.41
N CYS A 267 -8.89 12.85 -0.97
CA CYS A 267 -9.71 13.41 0.11
C CYS A 267 -9.20 12.99 1.48
N MET A 268 -8.67 11.78 1.69
CA MET A 268 -7.87 11.51 2.88
C MET A 268 -6.65 12.42 2.89
N GLU A 269 -5.88 12.44 1.78
CA GLU A 269 -5.02 13.50 1.23
C GLU A 269 -5.24 14.95 1.71
N MET A 270 -6.37 15.51 1.26
CA MET A 270 -6.76 16.93 1.28
C MET A 270 -7.59 17.30 2.50
N MET A 271 -8.27 16.35 3.14
CA MET A 271 -8.94 16.61 4.42
C MET A 271 -7.93 16.75 5.58
N MET A 272 -6.63 16.66 5.30
CA MET A 272 -5.53 16.88 6.28
C MET A 272 -5.15 18.36 6.49
N GLY A 273 -5.98 19.32 6.05
CA GLY A 273 -5.89 20.73 6.49
C GLY A 273 -6.77 21.00 7.73
N PRO A 274 -6.75 22.23 8.28
CA PRO A 274 -6.09 22.67 9.53
C PRO A 274 -6.53 21.95 10.84
N PHE A 275 -7.12 20.77 10.76
CA PHE A 275 -7.46 19.96 11.93
C PHE A 275 -6.23 19.15 12.36
N LEU A 276 -5.93 19.15 13.67
CA LEU A 276 -5.00 18.24 14.33
C LEU A 276 -5.48 16.79 14.14
N GLN A 277 -5.24 16.20 12.97
CA GLN A 277 -5.62 14.82 12.71
C GLN A 277 -4.58 13.89 13.31
N HIS A 278 -5.06 13.04 14.20
CA HIS A 278 -4.27 12.03 14.87
C HIS A 278 -4.21 10.79 13.98
N PHE A 279 -3.07 10.56 13.32
CA PHE A 279 -2.86 9.32 12.56
C PHE A 279 -2.20 8.30 13.48
N LYS A 280 -2.86 7.17 13.71
CA LYS A 280 -2.26 6.02 14.40
C LYS A 280 -1.99 4.95 13.37
N TYR A 281 -0.73 4.79 12.97
CA TYR A 281 -0.36 3.65 12.14
C TYR A 281 0.39 2.62 12.98
N ILE A 282 0.30 1.39 12.51
CA ILE A 282 0.90 0.23 13.13
C ILE A 282 2.10 -0.14 12.29
N THR A 283 3.26 -0.32 12.90
CA THR A 283 4.49 -0.84 12.28
C THR A 283 4.83 -2.20 12.86
#